data_AF-A0A0D0BB69-F1
#
_entry.id   AF-A0A0D0BB69-F1
#
_cell.length_a   1.000
_cell.length_b   1.000
_cell.length_c   1.000
_cell.angle_alpha   90.00
_cell.angle_beta   90.00
_cell.angle_gamma   90.00
#
_symmetry.space_group_name_H-M   'P 1'
#
loop_
_entity.id
_entity.type
_entity.pdbx_description
1 polymer ?
#
loop_
_entity_poly.entity_id
_entity_poly.type
_entity_poly.pdbx_seq_one_letter_code
_entity_poly.pdbx_strand_id
1 'polypeptide(L)' 'LSQETGYTRAQVWILDLANFVSVREFADRFEREGGGRLDILVENAGISSQTTYQQTGDGYS' A
#
# COMPACT_ATOMS: atom_id res chain seq x y z
N LEU A 1 15.96 6.64 -5.68
CA LEU A 1 15.77 5.55 -6.67
C LEU A 1 16.19 5.96 -8.10
N SER A 2 15.36 6.57 -8.94
CA SER A 2 15.74 6.84 -10.35
C SER A 2 17.02 7.68 -10.50
N GLN A 3 17.22 8.72 -9.68
CA GLN A 3 18.42 9.56 -9.73
C GLN A 3 19.69 8.84 -9.25
N GLU A 4 19.55 7.88 -8.32
CA GLU A 4 20.68 7.18 -7.70
C GLU A 4 21.03 5.88 -8.43
N THR A 5 20.04 5.21 -9.02
CA THR A 5 20.20 3.86 -9.61
C THR A 5 19.91 3.80 -11.11
N GLY A 6 19.33 4.85 -11.69
CA GLY A 6 18.85 4.84 -13.08
C GLY A 6 17.61 3.97 -13.32
N TYR A 7 17.02 3.35 -12.28
CA TYR A 7 15.86 2.49 -12.44
C TYR A 7 14.56 3.29 -12.60
N THR A 8 13.89 3.11 -13.74
CA THR A 8 12.71 3.89 -14.15
C THR A 8 11.39 3.12 -14.17
N ARG A 9 11.42 1.81 -13.91
CA ARG A 9 10.21 0.96 -13.97
C ARG A 9 9.43 0.92 -12.64
N ALA A 10 9.94 1.57 -11.59
CA ALA A 10 9.22 1.70 -10.33
C ALA A 10 8.12 2.75 -10.45
N GLN A 11 6.95 2.42 -9.91
CA GLN A 11 5.84 3.36 -9.73
C GLN A 11 5.62 3.57 -8.23
N VAL A 12 5.20 4.78 -7.86
CA VAL A 12 4.87 5.13 -6.47
C VAL A 12 3.40 5.47 -6.40
N TRP A 13 2.63 4.69 -5.63
CA TRP A 13 1.22 4.93 -5.36
C TRP A 13 1.00 5.01 -3.85
N ILE A 14 0.05 5.85 -3.44
CA ILE A 14 -0.30 6.01 -2.03
C ILE A 14 -1.26 4.90 -1.63
N LEU A 15 -1.02 4.31 -0.46
CA LEU A 15 -1.81 3.25 0.14
C LEU A 15 -1.83 3.46 1.65
N ASP A 16 -3.02 3.60 2.21
CA ASP A 16 -3.25 3.57 3.66
C ASP A 16 -3.87 2.24 4.06
N LEU A 17 -3.09 1.39 4.73
CA LEU A 17 -3.56 0.07 5.18
C LEU A 17 -4.58 0.15 6.33
N ALA A 18 -4.69 1.30 7.01
CA ALA A 18 -5.70 1.54 8.03
C ALA A 18 -7.05 1.99 7.44
N ASN A 19 -7.18 2.08 6.11
CA ASN A 19 -8.39 2.55 5.45
C ASN A 19 -8.77 1.64 4.26
N PHE A 20 -9.87 0.92 4.38
CA PHE A 20 -10.33 -0.05 3.38
C PHE A 20 -10.82 0.59 2.08
N VAL A 21 -11.21 1.86 2.09
CA VAL A 21 -11.46 2.60 0.84
C VAL A 21 -10.14 2.78 0.10
N SER A 22 -9.08 3.22 0.78
CA SER A 22 -7.75 3.39 0.18
C SER A 22 -7.19 2.07 -0.39
N VAL A 23 -7.36 0.96 0.35
CA VAL A 23 -6.93 -0.37 -0.12
C VAL A 23 -7.64 -0.78 -1.41
N ARG A 24 -8.97 -0.59 -1.48
CA ARG A 24 -9.74 -0.92 -2.68
C ARG A 24 -9.38 -0.04 -3.87
N GLU A 25 -9.23 1.27 -3.66
CA GLU A 25 -8.81 2.19 -4.73
C GLU A 25 -7.42 1.86 -5.28
N PHE A 26 -6.48 1.46 -4.40
CA PHE A 26 -5.17 0.98 -4.82
C PHE A 26 -5.27 -0.30 -5.66
N ALA A 27 -6.07 -1.28 -5.21
CA ALA A 27 -6.26 -2.54 -5.93
C ALA A 27 -6.92 -2.31 -7.30
N ASP A 28 -7.98 -1.51 -7.36
CA ASP A 28 -8.66 -1.14 -8.61
C ASP A 28 -7.70 -0.43 -9.57
N ARG A 29 -6.80 0.42 -9.05
CA ARG A 29 -5.76 1.04 -9.85
C ARG A 29 -4.74 0.02 -10.36
N PHE A 30 -4.28 -0.89 -9.52
CA PHE A 30 -3.35 -1.95 -9.93
C PHE A 30 -3.94 -2.83 -11.03
N GLU A 31 -5.20 -3.21 -10.93
CA GLU A 31 -5.88 -3.98 -11.99
C GLU A 31 -5.90 -3.24 -13.34
N ARG A 32 -6.13 -1.91 -13.32
CA ARG A 32 -6.16 -1.09 -14.54
C ARG A 32 -4.78 -0.73 -15.10
N GLU A 33 -3.82 -0.43 -14.24
CA GLU A 33 -2.54 0.24 -14.60
C GLU A 33 -1.30 -0.62 -14.30
N GLY A 34 -1.42 -1.67 -13.48
CA GLY A 34 -0.32 -2.46 -12.92
C GLY A 34 0.32 -3.48 -13.87
N GLY A 35 -0.21 -3.63 -15.09
CA GLY A 35 0.36 -4.51 -16.11
C GLY A 35 -0.03 -5.99 -15.96
N GLY A 36 -1.05 -6.29 -15.15
CA GLY A 36 -1.64 -7.62 -15.02
C GLY A 36 -1.16 -8.39 -13.79
N ARG A 37 -0.58 -9.57 -13.99
CA ARG A 37 -0.27 -10.54 -12.93
C ARG A 37 0.67 -9.98 -11.86
N LEU A 38 0.27 -10.11 -10.59
CA LEU A 38 1.13 -9.87 -9.42
C LEU A 38 1.82 -11.18 -9.00
N ASP A 39 3.13 -11.27 -9.18
CA ASP A 39 3.89 -12.46 -8.78
C ASP A 39 4.37 -12.42 -7.33
N ILE A 40 4.62 -11.22 -6.78
CA ILE A 40 5.19 -11.03 -5.45
C ILE A 40 4.49 -9.86 -4.77
N LEU A 41 4.03 -10.08 -3.53
CA LEU A 41 3.54 -9.06 -2.62
C LEU A 41 4.41 -9.05 -1.35
N VAL A 42 4.85 -7.86 -0.93
CA VAL A 42 5.65 -7.67 0.29
C VAL A 42 4.90 -6.74 1.24
N GLU A 43 4.25 -7.32 2.25
CA GLU A 43 3.52 -6.58 3.28
C GLU A 43 4.46 -6.18 4.43
N ASN A 44 5.28 -5.16 4.20
CA ASN A 44 6.26 -4.70 5.18
C ASN A 44 5.76 -3.56 6.09
N ALA A 45 4.65 -2.91 5.75
CA ALA A 45 4.14 -1.79 6.53
C ALA A 45 3.57 -2.27 7.87
N GLY A 46 3.99 -1.65 8.95
CA GLY A 46 3.53 -1.95 10.30
C GLY A 46 3.56 -0.70 11.18
N ILE A 47 2.76 -0.73 12.24
CA ILE A 47 2.72 0.31 13.26
C ILE A 47 3.16 -0.27 14.60
N SER A 48 3.85 0.52 15.41
CA SER A 48 3.98 0.22 16.83
C SER A 48 2.72 0.75 17.52
N SER A 49 1.98 -0.11 18.21
CA SER A 49 0.79 0.30 18.95
C SER A 49 1.14 1.40 19.96
N GLN A 50 0.31 2.44 19.99
CA GLN A 50 0.37 3.46 21.04
C GLN A 50 0.01 2.81 22.40
N THR A 51 0.31 3.48 23.51
CA THR A 51 -0.03 2.99 24.87
C THR A 51 -1.53 2.76 25.10
N THR A 52 -2.36 3.09 24.11
CA THR A 52 -3.82 2.99 24.13
C THR A 52 -4.30 2.25 22.89
N TYR A 53 -5.27 1.36 23.09
CA TYR A 53 -5.98 0.69 22.00
C TYR A 53 -6.64 1.72 21.07
N GLN A 54 -6.40 1.58 19.77
CA GLN A 54 -7.00 2.42 18.74
C GLN A 54 -7.51 1.52 17.63
N GLN A 55 -8.73 1.79 17.18
CA GLN A 55 -9.27 1.17 15.98
C GLN A 55 -9.05 2.07 14.78
N THR A 56 -8.91 1.45 13.62
CA THR A 56 -9.03 2.11 12.33
C THR A 56 -10.45 2.68 12.16
N GLY A 57 -10.63 3.58 11.19
CA GLY A 57 -11.98 4.10 10.85
C GLY A 57 -12.96 3.01 10.40
N ASP A 58 -12.44 1.86 9.98
CA ASP A 58 -13.22 0.68 9.57
C ASP A 58 -13.46 -0.32 10.71
N GLY A 59 -12.99 -0.05 11.94
CA GLY A 59 -13.27 -0.83 13.14
C GLY A 59 -12.28 -1.96 13.47
N TYR A 60 -11.08 -1.95 12.88
CA TYR A 60 -10.05 -2.98 13.09
C TYR A 60 -8.90 -2.48 13.97
N SER A 61 -8.17 -3.36 14.64
CA SER A 61 -6.99 -3.04 15.47
C SER A 61 -5.83 -3.99 15.19
#